data_AF-R7V548-F1
#
_entry.id   AF-R7V548-F1
#
_cell.length_a   1.000
_cell.length_b   1.000
_cell.length_c   1.000
_cell.angle_alpha   90.00
_cell.angle_beta   90.00
_cell.angle_gamma   90.00
#
_symmetry.space_group_name_H-M   'P 1'
#
loop_
_entity.id
_entity.type
_entity.pdbx_description
1 polymer ?
#
loop_
_entity_poly.entity_id
_entity_poly.type
_entity_poly.pdbx_seq_one_letter_code
_entity_poly.pdbx_strand_id
1 'polypeptide(L)'
;KRVFPHALIIGARKAGTSALQDFLTLHPDIMAPSSEPAWFFTDSKYTRGLGYYRTLLPSVKDGQISIEKSAEYFHSPQVPERVRSFNSSMKLLLIVRDPYVRMVSDYMFMKRYPYASKCIEKKFTFEEIAYDETTGQVNTVYGGLKRSIYYIWFKEWLRFFPRKQILVVDGDEFAKKNPGIELTVVEKFLGVQPVLTEEQFFF
;
A
#
# COMPACT_ATOMS: atom_id res chain seq x y z
N LYS A 1 19.15 10.90 12.71
CA LYS A 1 19.83 10.32 11.51
C LYS A 1 18.78 9.82 10.52
N ARG A 2 19.05 9.73 9.21
CA ARG A 2 18.12 9.09 8.26
C ARG A 2 18.50 7.64 8.04
N VAL A 3 17.57 6.73 8.30
CA VAL A 3 17.76 5.28 8.16
C VAL A 3 16.84 4.73 7.10
N PHE A 4 17.23 3.63 6.47
CA PHE A 4 16.39 2.89 5.56
C PHE A 4 15.16 2.31 6.27
N PRO A 5 14.05 2.08 5.56
CA PRO A 5 12.85 1.56 6.20
C PRO A 5 13.07 0.13 6.70
N HIS A 6 12.49 -0.14 7.86
CA HIS A 6 12.42 -1.45 8.48
C HIS A 6 11.24 -2.26 7.94
N ALA A 7 10.21 -1.57 7.45
CA ALA A 7 9.06 -2.16 6.79
C ALA A 7 8.51 -1.27 5.68
N LEU A 8 7.84 -1.89 4.71
CA LEU A 8 7.15 -1.21 3.61
C LEU A 8 5.65 -1.50 3.66
N ILE A 9 4.81 -0.46 3.61
CA ILE A 9 3.40 -0.57 3.25
C ILE A 9 3.31 -0.56 1.72
N ILE A 10 3.17 -1.73 1.12
CA ILE A 10 3.31 -1.92 -0.33
C ILE A 10 2.00 -1.69 -1.09
N GLY A 11 0.87 -1.59 -0.40
CA GLY A 11 -0.44 -1.52 -1.03
C GLY A 11 -1.53 -2.04 -0.12
N ALA A 12 -2.74 -2.27 -0.64
CA ALA A 12 -3.15 -2.04 -2.02
C ALA A 12 -3.65 -0.60 -2.22
N ARG A 13 -3.43 -0.04 -3.42
CA ARG A 13 -4.03 1.23 -3.82
C ARG A 13 -5.55 1.25 -3.57
N LYS A 14 -6.00 2.30 -2.87
CA LYS A 14 -7.38 2.54 -2.40
C LYS A 14 -7.91 1.57 -1.33
N ALA A 15 -7.03 0.81 -0.68
CA ALA A 15 -7.40 -0.07 0.44
C ALA A 15 -7.21 0.55 1.84
N GLY A 16 -6.79 1.82 1.95
CA GLY A 16 -6.59 2.48 3.25
C GLY A 16 -5.12 2.66 3.66
N THR A 17 -4.17 2.51 2.73
CA THR A 17 -2.72 2.62 3.02
C THR A 17 -2.30 3.92 3.70
N SER A 18 -2.94 5.05 3.36
CA SER A 18 -2.62 6.35 3.98
C SER A 18 -3.06 6.39 5.44
N ALA A 19 -4.29 5.99 5.72
CA ALA A 19 -4.80 5.89 7.09
C ALA A 19 -3.96 4.91 7.94
N LEU A 20 -3.52 3.79 7.37
CA LEU A 20 -2.60 2.88 8.06
C LEU A 20 -1.26 3.57 8.40
N GLN A 21 -0.67 4.32 7.48
CA GLN A 21 0.54 5.08 7.77
C GLN A 21 0.28 6.12 8.87
N ASP A 22 -0.79 6.89 8.75
CA ASP A 22 -1.11 8.00 9.66
C ASP A 22 -1.32 7.49 11.09
N PHE A 23 -2.07 6.40 11.27
CA PHE A 23 -2.24 5.78 12.59
C PHE A 23 -0.95 5.17 13.13
N LEU A 24 -0.15 4.49 12.30
CA LEU A 24 1.13 3.97 12.76
C LEU A 24 2.08 5.07 13.23
N THR A 25 2.04 6.25 12.61
CA THR A 25 2.85 7.41 13.05
C THR A 25 2.37 8.07 14.33
N LEU A 26 1.23 7.66 14.90
CA LEU A 26 0.87 8.02 16.27
C LEU A 26 1.74 7.28 17.30
N HIS A 27 2.34 6.15 16.91
CA HIS A 27 3.29 5.42 17.76
C HIS A 27 4.60 6.23 17.90
N PRO A 28 5.09 6.50 19.13
CA PRO A 28 6.26 7.34 19.36
C PRO A 28 7.55 6.81 18.70
N ASP A 29 7.67 5.49 18.56
CA ASP A 29 8.80 4.83 17.88
C ASP A 29 8.65 4.60 16.36
N ILE A 30 7.58 5.06 15.70
CA ILE A 30 7.41 4.85 14.26
C ILE A 30 7.45 6.19 13.52
N MET A 31 8.39 6.30 12.58
CA MET A 31 8.50 7.45 11.68
C MET A 31 8.20 7.05 10.23
N ALA A 32 7.51 7.92 9.48
CA ALA A 32 7.25 7.74 8.06
C ALA A 32 7.52 9.03 7.28
N PRO A 33 7.85 8.95 5.97
CA PRO A 33 7.83 10.09 5.06
C PRO A 33 6.45 10.73 4.98
N SER A 34 6.39 12.06 4.93
CA SER A 34 5.14 12.81 4.70
C SER A 34 4.62 12.69 3.26
N SER A 35 5.49 12.35 2.31
CA SER A 35 5.15 12.15 0.90
C SER A 35 5.56 10.75 0.46
N GLU A 36 4.77 10.15 -0.42
CA GLU A 36 5.01 8.82 -0.95
C GLU A 36 6.31 8.77 -1.78
N PRO A 37 7.37 8.07 -1.32
CA PRO A 37 8.64 8.04 -2.04
C PRO A 37 8.49 7.39 -3.42
N ALA A 38 7.76 6.27 -3.49
CA ALA A 38 7.59 5.44 -4.69
C ALA A 38 8.93 5.19 -5.42
N TRP A 39 10.02 5.01 -4.68
CA TRP A 39 11.36 4.88 -5.22
C TRP A 39 11.54 3.60 -6.04
N PHE A 40 10.98 2.48 -5.59
CA PHE A 40 11.04 1.21 -6.30
C PHE A 40 10.15 1.16 -7.56
N PHE A 41 9.22 2.11 -7.71
CA PHE A 41 8.15 2.04 -8.71
C PHE A 41 8.63 2.22 -10.14
N THR A 42 9.29 3.34 -10.46
CA THR A 42 9.73 3.64 -11.83
C THR A 42 11.24 3.54 -11.98
N ASP A 43 11.70 3.16 -13.17
CA ASP A 43 13.12 3.07 -13.50
C ASP A 43 13.81 4.41 -13.24
N SER A 44 13.19 5.52 -13.68
CA SER A 44 13.71 6.88 -13.48
C SER A 44 13.90 7.25 -12.01
N LYS A 45 13.08 6.73 -11.08
CA LYS A 45 13.30 6.93 -9.65
C LYS A 45 14.36 5.96 -9.11
N TYR A 46 14.26 4.68 -9.45
CA TYR A 46 15.12 3.62 -8.94
C TYR A 46 16.60 3.84 -9.32
N THR A 47 16.88 4.27 -10.56
CA THR A 47 18.25 4.52 -11.04
C THR A 47 18.96 5.71 -10.40
N ARG A 48 18.24 6.57 -9.65
CA ARG A 48 18.85 7.63 -8.84
C ARG A 48 19.65 7.11 -7.64
N GLY A 49 19.52 5.81 -7.35
CA GLY A 49 20.32 5.11 -6.36
C GLY A 49 19.92 5.37 -4.91
N LEU A 50 20.60 4.65 -4.02
CA LEU A 50 20.29 4.60 -2.58
C LEU A 50 20.53 5.93 -1.87
N GLY A 51 21.46 6.76 -2.35
CA GLY A 51 21.71 8.10 -1.82
C GLY A 51 20.47 8.97 -1.96
N TYR A 52 19.88 9.02 -3.17
CA TYR A 52 18.62 9.73 -3.43
C TYR A 52 17.47 9.13 -2.63
N TYR A 53 17.34 7.81 -2.58
CA TYR A 53 16.29 7.17 -1.80
C TYR A 53 16.32 7.60 -0.32
N ARG A 54 17.51 7.64 0.28
CA ARG A 54 17.70 8.08 1.67
C ARG A 54 17.31 9.54 1.89
N THR A 55 17.34 10.40 0.86
CA THR A 55 16.87 11.79 1.00
C THR A 55 15.34 11.91 1.05
N LEU A 56 14.61 10.85 0.73
CA LEU A 56 13.14 10.81 0.84
C LEU A 56 12.65 10.35 2.22
N LEU A 57 13.54 9.78 3.04
CA LEU A 57 13.20 9.15 4.31
C LEU A 57 13.25 10.13 5.49
N PRO A 58 12.43 9.90 6.55
CA PRO A 58 12.43 10.75 7.72
C PRO A 58 13.73 10.64 8.52
N SER A 59 14.01 11.66 9.32
CA SER A 59 14.99 11.54 10.38
C SER A 59 14.38 10.78 11.56
N VAL A 60 15.14 9.81 12.09
CA VAL A 60 14.79 9.05 13.29
C VAL A 60 15.73 9.37 14.45
N LYS A 61 15.20 9.27 15.67
CA LYS A 61 15.92 9.20 16.94
C LYS A 61 16.35 7.75 17.22
N ASP A 62 17.21 7.55 18.21
CA ASP A 62 17.58 6.20 18.63
C ASP A 62 16.36 5.47 19.25
N GLY A 63 16.22 4.18 18.95
CA GLY A 63 15.05 3.38 19.31
C GLY A 63 13.90 3.42 18.30
N GLN A 64 13.79 4.48 17.50
CA GLN A 64 12.72 4.59 16.50
C GLN A 64 13.01 3.78 15.23
N ILE A 65 11.95 3.26 14.63
CA ILE A 65 11.96 2.63 13.31
C ILE A 65 11.45 3.61 12.24
N SER A 66 11.88 3.36 11.00
CA SER A 66 11.39 4.05 9.80
C SER A 66 10.51 3.09 9.00
N ILE A 67 9.35 3.54 8.55
CA ILE A 67 8.50 2.82 7.59
C ILE A 67 8.30 3.67 6.34
N GLU A 68 8.01 3.02 5.22
CA GLU A 68 7.62 3.72 3.99
C GLU A 68 6.30 3.16 3.47
N LYS A 69 5.41 4.02 3.01
CA LYS A 69 4.22 3.63 2.26
C LYS A 69 4.30 4.05 0.79
N SER A 70 4.20 3.08 -0.11
CA SER A 70 3.97 3.34 -1.53
C SER A 70 2.94 2.37 -2.11
N ALA A 71 1.74 2.87 -2.40
CA ALA A 71 0.57 2.02 -2.67
C ALA A 71 0.61 1.33 -4.05
N GLU A 72 1.41 1.87 -4.97
CA GLU A 72 1.62 1.31 -6.32
C GLU A 72 2.54 0.09 -6.33
N TYR A 73 3.31 -0.14 -5.25
CA TYR A 73 4.27 -1.25 -5.19
C TYR A 73 3.60 -2.59 -5.40
N PHE A 74 2.46 -2.82 -4.77
CA PHE A 74 1.78 -4.12 -4.82
C PHE A 74 1.42 -4.53 -6.25
N HIS A 75 1.02 -3.57 -7.09
CA HIS A 75 0.57 -3.80 -8.47
C HIS A 75 1.68 -3.62 -9.52
N SER A 76 2.95 -3.61 -9.12
CA SER A 76 4.09 -3.32 -10.01
C SER A 76 5.00 -4.54 -10.14
N PRO A 77 5.05 -5.22 -11.30
CA PRO A 77 5.77 -6.49 -11.48
C PRO A 77 7.27 -6.45 -11.11
N GLN A 78 7.92 -5.32 -11.35
CA GLN A 78 9.35 -5.10 -11.10
C GLN A 78 9.69 -4.81 -9.64
N VAL A 79 8.71 -4.43 -8.82
CA VAL A 79 8.96 -3.96 -7.46
C VAL A 79 9.41 -5.06 -6.50
N PRO A 80 8.79 -6.27 -6.48
CA PRO A 80 9.21 -7.36 -5.59
C PRO A 80 10.71 -7.67 -5.70
N GLU A 81 11.24 -7.78 -6.91
CA GLU A 81 12.65 -8.05 -7.16
C GLU A 81 13.53 -6.92 -6.62
N ARG A 82 13.18 -5.66 -6.90
CA ARG A 82 13.96 -4.51 -6.43
C ARG A 82 13.99 -4.40 -4.91
N VAL A 83 12.87 -4.66 -4.25
CA VAL A 83 12.79 -4.68 -2.78
C VAL A 83 13.62 -5.84 -2.24
N ARG A 84 13.59 -7.01 -2.87
CA ARG A 84 14.36 -8.19 -2.44
C ARG A 84 15.86 -7.98 -2.57
N SER A 85 16.30 -7.35 -3.65
CA SER A 85 17.69 -6.96 -3.90
C SER A 85 18.17 -5.88 -2.93
N PHE A 86 17.28 -4.98 -2.51
CA PHE A 86 17.57 -3.97 -1.50
C PHE A 86 17.68 -4.55 -0.08
N ASN A 87 16.68 -5.32 0.34
CA ASN A 87 16.64 -5.97 1.64
C ASN A 87 15.84 -7.28 1.57
N SER A 88 16.60 -8.37 1.57
CA SER A 88 16.18 -9.75 1.70
C SER A 88 15.17 -10.04 2.82
N SER A 89 15.37 -9.38 3.96
CA SER A 89 14.63 -9.62 5.21
C SER A 89 13.55 -8.56 5.47
N MET A 90 13.18 -7.78 4.45
CA MET A 90 12.19 -6.71 4.57
C MET A 90 10.85 -7.24 5.08
N LYS A 91 10.24 -6.51 6.02
CA LYS A 91 8.85 -6.71 6.45
C LYS A 91 7.90 -5.95 5.53
N LEU A 92 6.83 -6.59 5.10
CA LEU A 92 5.89 -6.05 4.13
C LEU A 92 4.49 -6.01 4.73
N LEU A 93 3.85 -4.84 4.68
CA LEU A 93 2.48 -4.60 5.10
C LEU A 93 1.60 -4.44 3.85
N LEU A 94 0.58 -5.28 3.73
CA LEU A 94 -0.39 -5.26 2.64
C LEU A 94 -1.79 -5.10 3.23
N ILE A 95 -2.39 -3.93 3.10
CA ILE A 95 -3.79 -3.71 3.46
C ILE A 95 -4.69 -3.99 2.26
N VAL A 96 -5.71 -4.83 2.42
CA VAL A 96 -6.69 -5.18 1.37
C VAL A 96 -8.09 -4.91 1.88
N ARG A 97 -9.06 -4.75 0.99
CA ARG A 97 -10.47 -4.58 1.34
C ARG A 97 -11.32 -5.30 0.30
N ASP A 98 -12.64 -5.27 0.42
CA ASP A 98 -13.53 -5.78 -0.60
C ASP A 98 -13.08 -5.29 -2.02
N PRO A 99 -12.82 -6.22 -2.95
CA PRO A 99 -12.23 -5.89 -4.24
C PRO A 99 -13.15 -5.02 -5.09
N TYR A 100 -14.47 -5.16 -4.97
CA TYR A 100 -15.44 -4.31 -5.66
C TYR A 100 -15.38 -2.89 -5.09
N VAL A 101 -15.43 -2.72 -3.78
CA VAL A 101 -15.37 -1.39 -3.15
C VAL A 101 -14.02 -0.70 -3.41
N ARG A 102 -12.91 -1.46 -3.42
CA ARG A 102 -11.60 -0.96 -3.84
C ARG A 102 -11.63 -0.46 -5.29
N MET A 103 -12.26 -1.21 -6.19
CA MET A 103 -12.38 -0.87 -7.61
C MET A 103 -13.20 0.42 -7.81
N VAL A 104 -14.34 0.54 -7.14
CA VAL A 104 -15.17 1.76 -7.16
C VAL A 104 -14.40 2.96 -6.63
N SER A 105 -13.66 2.79 -5.53
CA SER A 105 -12.81 3.86 -4.97
C SER A 105 -11.70 4.29 -5.92
N ASP A 106 -11.14 3.36 -6.68
CA ASP A 106 -10.12 3.63 -7.71
C ASP A 106 -10.71 4.38 -8.90
N TYR A 107 -11.89 3.98 -9.37
CA TYR A 107 -12.65 4.71 -10.39
C TYR A 107 -12.90 6.15 -9.97
N MET A 108 -13.44 6.37 -8.77
CA MET A 108 -13.73 7.71 -8.26
C MET A 108 -12.46 8.56 -8.14
N PHE A 109 -11.36 7.96 -7.70
CA PHE A 109 -10.07 8.65 -7.64
C PHE A 109 -9.57 9.05 -9.03
N MET A 110 -9.63 8.16 -10.02
CA MET A 110 -9.22 8.42 -11.41
C MET A 110 -10.11 9.48 -12.09
N LYS A 111 -11.40 9.49 -11.78
CA LYS A 111 -12.35 10.51 -12.26
C LYS A 111 -12.02 11.90 -11.72
N ARG A 112 -11.69 11.99 -10.42
CA ARG A 112 -11.34 13.25 -9.73
C ARG A 112 -9.94 13.76 -10.08
N TYR A 113 -8.97 12.86 -10.17
CA TYR A 113 -7.54 13.17 -10.38
C TYR A 113 -7.00 12.44 -11.62
N PRO A 114 -7.41 12.86 -12.83
CA PRO A 114 -6.95 12.24 -14.07
C PRO A 114 -5.45 12.50 -14.26
N TYR A 115 -4.63 11.45 -14.25
CA TYR A 115 -3.21 11.56 -14.58
C TYR A 115 -2.96 11.85 -16.08
N ALA A 116 -3.98 11.71 -16.93
CA ALA A 116 -3.89 11.94 -18.37
C ALA A 116 -5.19 12.52 -18.93
N SER A 117 -5.09 13.23 -20.06
CA SER A 117 -6.22 13.68 -20.88
C SER A 117 -7.09 12.54 -21.44
N LYS A 118 -6.60 11.29 -21.38
CA LYS A 118 -7.28 10.07 -21.84
C LYS A 118 -7.86 9.20 -20.71
N CYS A 119 -8.23 9.79 -19.58
CA CYS A 119 -8.89 9.07 -18.49
C CYS A 119 -10.31 8.64 -18.93
N ILE A 120 -10.54 7.33 -19.08
CA ILE A 120 -11.86 6.80 -19.50
C ILE A 120 -12.93 7.03 -18.43
N GLU A 121 -12.51 7.09 -17.17
CA GLU A 121 -13.35 7.34 -15.99
C GLU A 121 -13.99 8.74 -15.97
N LYS A 122 -13.49 9.66 -16.81
CA LYS A 122 -14.15 10.96 -17.05
C LYS A 122 -15.29 10.90 -18.05
N LYS A 123 -15.25 9.93 -18.96
CA LYS A 123 -16.17 9.81 -20.09
C LYS A 123 -17.32 8.86 -19.80
N PHE A 124 -17.04 7.81 -19.05
CA PHE A 124 -17.96 6.71 -18.82
C PHE A 124 -18.27 6.53 -17.33
N THR A 125 -19.42 5.97 -17.03
CA THR A 125 -19.81 5.51 -15.69
C THR A 125 -18.94 4.33 -15.26
N PHE A 126 -19.10 3.89 -14.02
CA PHE A 126 -18.36 2.73 -13.54
C PHE A 126 -18.84 1.46 -14.23
N GLU A 127 -20.16 1.31 -14.37
CA GLU A 127 -20.86 0.18 -14.96
C GLU A 127 -20.46 0.02 -16.44
N GLU A 128 -20.47 1.10 -17.21
CA GLU A 128 -20.05 1.12 -18.62
C GLU A 128 -18.59 0.67 -18.83
N ILE A 129 -17.73 0.91 -17.84
CA ILE A 129 -16.32 0.51 -17.91
C ILE A 129 -16.14 -0.94 -17.45
N ALA A 130 -16.82 -1.33 -16.37
CA ALA A 130 -16.61 -2.60 -15.70
C ALA A 130 -17.40 -3.75 -16.33
N TYR A 131 -18.47 -3.47 -17.07
CA TYR A 131 -19.40 -4.45 -17.61
C TYR A 131 -19.76 -4.13 -19.06
N ASP A 132 -19.72 -5.15 -19.91
CA ASP A 132 -20.13 -5.08 -21.30
C ASP A 132 -21.58 -5.57 -21.41
N GLU A 133 -22.52 -4.65 -21.63
CA GLU A 133 -23.95 -4.96 -21.72
C GLU A 133 -24.31 -5.83 -22.93
N THR A 134 -23.55 -5.72 -24.03
CA THR A 134 -23.78 -6.50 -25.25
C THR A 134 -23.45 -7.98 -25.09
N THR A 135 -22.39 -8.28 -24.35
CA THR A 135 -21.92 -9.66 -24.12
C THR A 135 -22.40 -10.23 -22.80
N GLY A 136 -22.85 -9.38 -21.87
CA GLY A 136 -23.22 -9.76 -20.51
C GLY A 136 -22.03 -10.13 -19.62
N GLN A 137 -20.83 -9.66 -19.95
CA GLN A 137 -19.59 -10.07 -19.29
C GLN A 137 -18.86 -8.91 -18.61
N VAL A 138 -18.08 -9.25 -17.58
CA VAL A 138 -17.19 -8.29 -16.91
C VAL A 138 -16.02 -7.95 -17.84
N ASN A 139 -15.71 -6.67 -17.97
CA ASN A 139 -14.58 -6.19 -18.76
C ASN A 139 -13.24 -6.51 -18.07
N THR A 140 -12.63 -7.62 -18.47
CA THR A 140 -11.36 -8.09 -17.89
C THR A 140 -10.14 -7.24 -18.24
N VAL A 141 -10.26 -6.37 -19.25
CA VAL A 141 -9.18 -5.48 -19.69
C VAL A 141 -9.11 -4.22 -18.80
N TYR A 142 -10.17 -3.91 -18.05
CA TYR A 142 -10.18 -2.76 -17.16
C TYR A 142 -9.10 -2.86 -16.08
N GLY A 143 -8.18 -1.89 -16.05
CA GLY A 143 -7.07 -1.87 -15.10
C GLY A 143 -7.52 -1.85 -13.64
N GLY A 144 -8.68 -1.24 -13.34
CA GLY A 144 -9.28 -1.26 -12.01
C GLY A 144 -9.68 -2.67 -11.56
N LEU A 145 -10.16 -3.52 -12.47
CA LEU A 145 -10.45 -4.93 -12.17
C LEU A 145 -9.15 -5.70 -11.94
N LYS A 146 -8.18 -5.58 -12.85
CA LYS A 146 -6.89 -6.28 -12.73
C LYS A 146 -6.19 -5.99 -11.41
N ARG A 147 -6.24 -4.76 -10.90
CA ARG A 147 -5.70 -4.39 -9.57
C ARG A 147 -6.48 -5.00 -8.40
N SER A 148 -7.77 -5.26 -8.58
CA SER A 148 -8.63 -5.84 -7.53
C SER A 148 -8.52 -7.37 -7.43
N ILE A 149 -7.95 -8.04 -8.43
CA ILE A 149 -7.64 -9.47 -8.38
C ILE A 149 -6.33 -9.68 -7.60
N TYR A 150 -6.40 -9.59 -6.27
CA TYR A 150 -5.21 -9.60 -5.40
C TYR A 150 -4.33 -10.83 -5.55
N TYR A 151 -4.90 -12.00 -5.86
CA TYR A 151 -4.15 -13.24 -6.04
C TYR A 151 -3.02 -13.09 -7.08
N ILE A 152 -3.30 -12.44 -8.22
CA ILE A 152 -2.33 -12.27 -9.31
C ILE A 152 -1.07 -11.57 -8.79
N TRP A 153 -1.27 -10.49 -8.05
CA TRP A 153 -0.17 -9.66 -7.53
C TRP A 153 0.50 -10.33 -6.34
N PHE A 154 -0.28 -10.88 -5.41
CA PHE A 154 0.25 -11.54 -4.22
C PHE A 154 1.14 -12.74 -4.57
N LYS A 155 0.78 -13.51 -5.61
CA LYS A 155 1.59 -14.60 -6.13
C LYS A 155 2.98 -14.12 -6.57
N GLU A 156 3.08 -12.98 -7.25
CA GLU A 156 4.36 -12.42 -7.65
C GLU A 156 5.23 -12.03 -6.44
N TRP A 157 4.64 -11.42 -5.42
CA TRP A 157 5.37 -11.11 -4.17
C TRP A 157 5.89 -12.37 -3.47
N LEU A 158 5.10 -13.45 -3.45
CA LEU A 158 5.49 -14.73 -2.83
C LEU A 158 6.64 -15.44 -3.54
N ARG A 159 6.96 -15.09 -4.80
CA ARG A 159 8.15 -15.61 -5.49
C ARG A 159 9.45 -15.06 -4.89
N PHE A 160 9.41 -13.88 -4.28
CA PHE A 160 10.58 -13.18 -3.74
C PHE A 160 10.63 -13.19 -2.21
N PHE A 161 9.48 -13.18 -1.55
CA PHE A 161 9.36 -13.12 -0.10
C PHE A 161 8.55 -14.29 0.45
N PRO A 162 9.02 -14.94 1.53
CA PRO A 162 8.23 -15.96 2.21
C PRO A 162 6.98 -15.32 2.83
N ARG A 163 5.86 -16.07 2.89
CA ARG A 163 4.58 -15.59 3.41
C ARG A 163 4.67 -14.94 4.79
N LYS A 164 5.59 -15.40 5.65
CA LYS A 164 5.82 -14.85 7.00
C LYS A 164 6.37 -13.42 7.01
N GLN A 165 6.94 -12.94 5.91
CA GLN A 165 7.43 -11.55 5.76
C GLN A 165 6.34 -10.60 5.26
N ILE A 166 5.14 -11.09 4.95
CA ILE A 166 4.03 -10.27 4.46
C ILE A 166 2.87 -10.36 5.44
N LEU A 167 2.57 -9.28 6.16
CA LEU A 167 1.35 -9.18 6.95
C LEU A 167 0.24 -8.61 6.06
N VAL A 168 -0.88 -9.34 6.00
CA VAL A 168 -2.10 -8.87 5.33
C VAL A 168 -3.01 -8.28 6.40
N VAL A 169 -3.41 -7.03 6.22
CA VAL A 169 -4.30 -6.28 7.11
C VAL A 169 -5.67 -6.18 6.45
N ASP A 170 -6.73 -6.45 7.22
CA ASP A 170 -8.10 -6.28 6.75
C ASP A 170 -8.51 -4.80 6.83
N GLY A 171 -8.59 -4.17 5.66
CA GLY A 171 -8.94 -2.77 5.49
C GLY A 171 -10.41 -2.45 5.72
N ASP A 172 -11.31 -3.44 5.66
CA ASP A 172 -12.73 -3.22 5.99
C ASP A 172 -12.94 -3.25 7.51
N GLU A 173 -12.29 -4.17 8.23
CA GLU A 173 -12.31 -4.17 9.70
C GLU A 173 -11.57 -2.96 10.28
N PHE A 174 -10.41 -2.62 9.72
CA PHE A 174 -9.63 -1.42 10.08
C PHE A 174 -10.45 -0.12 9.94
N ALA A 175 -11.36 -0.06 8.96
CA ALA A 175 -12.18 1.13 8.72
C ALA A 175 -13.49 1.19 9.54
N LYS A 176 -14.04 0.04 9.97
CA LYS A 176 -15.43 -0.04 10.49
C LYS A 176 -15.56 -0.22 12.00
N LYS A 177 -14.65 -0.96 12.65
CA LYS A 177 -14.91 -1.44 14.01
C LYS A 177 -13.92 -0.95 15.04
N ASN A 178 -12.63 -1.27 14.86
CA ASN A 178 -11.60 -0.87 15.80
C ASN A 178 -10.20 -0.95 15.18
N PRO A 179 -9.58 0.18 14.79
CA PRO A 179 -8.22 0.14 14.25
C PRO A 179 -7.20 -0.32 15.29
N GLY A 180 -7.49 -0.21 16.60
CA GLY A 180 -6.56 -0.62 17.67
C GLY A 180 -6.19 -2.11 17.62
N ILE A 181 -7.14 -3.00 17.31
CA ILE A 181 -6.87 -4.45 17.19
C ILE A 181 -5.89 -4.72 16.04
N GLU A 182 -6.19 -4.20 14.85
CA GLU A 182 -5.35 -4.39 13.67
C GLU A 182 -3.98 -3.71 13.87
N LEU A 183 -3.94 -2.54 14.48
CA LEU A 183 -2.70 -1.83 14.79
C LEU A 183 -1.83 -2.61 15.79
N THR A 184 -2.42 -3.24 16.81
CA THR A 184 -1.68 -4.11 17.74
C THR A 184 -1.02 -5.29 17.02
N VAL A 185 -1.70 -5.89 16.03
CA VAL A 185 -1.13 -6.96 15.20
C VAL A 185 0.03 -6.41 14.35
N VAL A 186 -0.14 -5.22 13.77
CA VAL A 186 0.91 -4.56 12.98
C VAL A 186 2.12 -4.20 13.85
N GLU A 187 1.93 -3.64 15.04
CA GLU A 187 3.00 -3.29 15.99
C GLU A 187 3.83 -4.52 16.37
N LYS A 188 3.16 -5.63 16.73
CA LYS A 188 3.81 -6.91 17.01
C LYS A 188 4.59 -7.44 15.81
N PHE A 189 4.02 -7.36 14.62
CA PHE A 189 4.69 -7.76 13.39
C PHE A 189 5.92 -6.89 13.10
N LEU A 190 5.84 -5.58 13.34
CA LEU A 190 6.96 -4.65 13.21
C LEU A 190 8.03 -4.87 14.30
N GLY A 191 7.64 -5.44 15.44
CA GLY A 191 8.53 -5.72 16.58
C GLY A 191 8.70 -4.51 17.49
N VAL A 192 7.69 -3.63 17.53
CA VAL A 192 7.61 -2.51 18.47
C VAL A 192 6.64 -2.86 19.60
N GLN A 193 6.74 -2.14 20.72
CA GLN A 193 5.83 -2.35 21.85
C GLN A 193 4.42 -1.89 21.46
N PRO A 194 3.37 -2.71 21.65
CA PRO A 194 2.02 -2.27 21.33
C PRO A 194 1.58 -1.14 22.25
N VAL A 195 1.28 0.02 21.68
CA VAL A 195 0.78 1.19 22.41
C VAL A 195 -0.47 1.78 21.76
N LEU A 196 -0.77 1.41 20.51
CA LEU A 196 -1.95 1.80 19.76
C LEU A 196 -3.12 0.87 20.09
N THR A 197 -3.84 1.21 21.16
CA THR A 197 -4.98 0.43 21.67
C THR A 197 -6.31 1.04 21.26
N GLU A 198 -7.39 0.28 21.45
CA GLU A 198 -8.76 0.72 21.19
C GLU A 198 -9.13 2.02 21.90
N GLU A 199 -8.58 2.25 23.09
CA GLU A 199 -8.88 3.41 23.95
C GLU A 199 -8.47 4.75 23.32
N GLN A 200 -7.62 4.74 22.30
CA GLN A 200 -7.16 5.94 21.60
C GLN A 200 -8.02 6.30 20.40
N PHE A 201 -8.99 5.46 20.02
CA PHE A 201 -9.85 5.67 18.85
C PHE A 201 -11.31 5.80 19.27
N PHE A 202 -11.76 7.05 19.41
CA PHE A 202 -13.17 7.38 19.64
C PHE A 202 -13.89 7.57 18.30
N PHE A 203 -14.97 6.83 18.07
CA PHE A 203 -15.84 6.92 16.89
C PHE A 203 -17.20 7.50 17.26
#